data_AF-A0A3B8V6D6-F1
#
_entry.id   AF-A0A3B8V6D6-F1
#
_cell.length_a   1.000
_cell.length_b   1.000
_cell.length_c   1.000
_cell.angle_alpha   90.00
_cell.angle_beta   90.00
_cell.angle_gamma   90.00
#
_symmetry.space_group_name_H-M   'P 1'
#
loop_
_entity.id
_entity.type
_entity.pdbx_description
1 polymer ?
#
loop_
_entity_poly.entity_id
_entity_poly.type
_entity_poly.pdbx_seq_one_letter_code
_entity_poly.pdbx_strand_id
1 'polypeptide(L)' 'KSRHSDEEEPKIRFVQAEVAMIPQNKITLPEDKVRVFTNMLDALEDLDDVQEVYHNVDLPDDEEE' A
#
# COMPACT_ATOMS: atom_id res chain seq x y z
N LYS A 1 49.77 5.76 -10.96
CA LYS A 1 48.85 6.19 -9.88
C LYS A 1 47.44 5.99 -10.43
N SER A 2 46.87 4.79 -10.42
CA SER A 2 46.38 4.05 -9.25
C SER A 2 45.49 4.93 -8.39
N ARG A 3 44.19 4.64 -8.45
CA ARG A 3 43.15 4.58 -7.41
C ARG A 3 41.82 4.70 -8.16
N HIS A 4 41.11 3.58 -8.30
CA HIS A 4 39.93 3.26 -7.47
C HIS A 4 38.82 4.29 -7.77
N SER A 5 37.67 3.91 -8.29
CA SER A 5 36.93 2.70 -7.95
C SER A 5 35.92 2.41 -9.06
N ASP A 6 35.77 1.15 -9.38
CA ASP A 6 34.53 0.60 -9.91
C ASP A 6 33.37 1.10 -9.03
N GLU A 7 32.63 2.11 -9.49
CA GLU A 7 31.34 2.47 -8.91
C GLU A 7 30.39 1.33 -9.25
N GLU A 8 30.28 0.39 -8.32
CA GLU A 8 29.32 -0.69 -8.37
C GLU A 8 27.92 -0.06 -8.50
N GLU A 9 27.35 -0.10 -9.71
CA GLU A 9 25.95 0.26 -9.89
C GLU A 9 25.10 -0.54 -8.90
N PRO A 10 24.14 0.08 -8.20
CA PRO A 10 23.29 -0.65 -7.28
C PRO A 10 22.56 -1.75 -8.07
N LYS A 11 22.87 -3.01 -7.75
CA LYS A 11 22.29 -4.22 -8.39
C LYS A 11 20.76 -4.34 -8.21
N ILE A 12 20.14 -3.37 -7.55
CA ILE A 12 18.71 -3.31 -7.29
C ILE A 12 18.24 -1.93 -7.74
N ARG A 13 17.42 -1.90 -8.79
CA ARG A 13 16.71 -0.71 -9.22
C ARG A 13 15.47 -0.58 -8.36
N PHE A 14 15.35 0.54 -7.64
CA PHE A 14 14.12 0.86 -6.93
C PHE A 14 13.00 1.04 -7.95
N VAL A 15 11.95 0.24 -7.84
CA VAL A 15 10.74 0.37 -8.67
C VAL A 15 9.90 1.54 -8.15
N GLN A 16 9.82 1.70 -6.83
CA GLN A 16 9.12 2.79 -6.14
C GLN A 16 9.71 2.96 -4.73
N ALA A 17 9.70 4.19 -4.21
CA ALA A 17 10.16 4.50 -2.85
C ALA A 17 9.27 5.61 -2.27
N GLU A 18 8.41 5.25 -1.33
CA GLU A 18 7.48 6.16 -0.66
C GLU A 18 7.30 5.80 0.82
N VAL A 19 6.73 6.72 1.59
CA VAL A 19 6.48 6.52 3.03
C VAL A 19 5.04 6.06 3.21
N ALA A 20 4.85 4.76 3.42
CA ALA A 20 3.54 4.16 3.65
C ALA A 20 3.31 3.78 5.12
N MET A 21 2.05 3.77 5.57
CA MET A 21 1.67 3.24 6.89
C MET A 21 1.34 1.75 6.81
N ILE A 22 2.18 0.92 7.42
CA ILE A 22 1.97 -0.54 7.48
C ILE A 22 1.28 -0.92 8.81
N PRO A 23 0.10 -1.56 8.77
CA PRO A 23 -0.59 -1.99 9.97
C PRO A 23 0.17 -3.14 10.65
N GLN A 24 0.26 -3.11 11.98
CA GLN A 24 0.93 -4.16 12.74
C GLN A 24 0.13 -5.46 12.84
N ASN A 25 -1.22 -5.38 12.77
CA ASN A 25 -2.14 -6.51 12.86
C ASN A 25 -3.31 -6.31 11.89
N LYS A 26 -3.76 -7.39 11.25
CA LYS A 26 -4.96 -7.40 10.40
C LYS A 26 -6.22 -7.85 11.16
N ILE A 27 -7.40 -7.41 10.74
CA ILE A 27 -8.71 -7.85 11.25
C ILE A 27 -9.59 -8.35 10.12
N THR A 28 -10.31 -9.45 10.34
CA THR A 28 -11.35 -9.91 9.41
C THR A 28 -12.68 -9.30 9.81
N LEU A 29 -13.37 -8.65 8.88
CA LEU A 29 -14.71 -8.12 9.13
C LEU A 29 -15.77 -9.22 8.91
N PRO A 30 -16.87 -9.20 9.67
CA PRO A 30 -18.02 -10.03 9.37
C PRO A 30 -18.74 -9.53 8.10
N GLU A 31 -19.34 -10.44 7.34
CA GLU A 31 -19.91 -10.19 6.01
C GLU A 31 -20.94 -9.04 5.97
N ASP A 32 -21.71 -8.88 7.05
CA ASP A 32 -22.70 -7.81 7.20
C ASP A 32 -22.08 -6.41 7.24
N LYS A 33 -20.81 -6.30 7.64
CA LYS A 33 -20.06 -5.04 7.76
C LYS A 33 -19.11 -4.78 6.61
N VAL A 34 -18.72 -5.81 5.84
CA VAL A 34 -17.83 -5.65 4.68
C VAL A 34 -18.41 -4.61 3.71
N ARG A 35 -19.68 -4.74 3.34
CA ARG A 35 -20.32 -3.80 2.41
C ARG A 35 -20.33 -2.35 2.92
N VAL A 36 -20.54 -2.14 4.22
CA VAL A 36 -20.53 -0.78 4.79
C VAL A 36 -19.11 -0.21 4.79
N PHE A 37 -18.11 -1.05 5.04
CA PHE A 37 -16.71 -0.66 5.04
C PHE A 37 -16.20 -0.35 3.63
N THR A 38 -16.52 -1.17 2.63
CA THR A 38 -16.19 -0.90 1.22
C THR A 38 -16.81 0.43 0.76
N ASN A 39 -18.10 0.65 1.00
CA ASN A 39 -18.74 1.92 0.65
C ASN A 39 -18.08 3.14 1.34
N MET A 40 -17.54 2.96 2.55
CA MET A 40 -16.80 4.00 3.26
C MET A 40 -15.43 4.25 2.63
N LEU A 41 -14.73 3.20 2.20
CA LEU A 41 -13.47 3.34 1.46
C LEU A 41 -13.70 4.09 0.15
N ASP A 42 -14.67 3.67 -0.66
CA ASP A 42 -15.01 4.32 -1.93
C ASP A 42 -15.32 5.81 -1.73
N ALA A 43 -16.10 6.14 -0.70
CA ALA A 43 -16.45 7.52 -0.39
C ALA A 43 -15.26 8.36 0.09
N LEU A 44 -14.22 7.75 0.63
CA LEU A 44 -12.98 8.44 1.00
C LEU A 44 -12.07 8.62 -0.22
N GLU A 45 -12.01 7.65 -1.13
CA GLU A 45 -11.21 7.74 -2.35
C GLU A 45 -11.78 8.73 -3.37
N ASP A 46 -13.10 8.95 -3.38
CA ASP A 46 -13.76 9.94 -4.25
C ASP A 46 -13.53 11.40 -3.81
N LEU A 47 -12.92 11.62 -2.64
CA LEU A 47 -12.62 12.97 -2.16
C LEU A 47 -11.30 13.48 -2.74
N ASP A 48 -11.36 14.58 -3.50
CA ASP A 48 -10.18 15.24 -4.10
C ASP A 48 -9.08 15.61 -3.08
N ASP A 49 -9.44 15.79 -1.80
CA ASP A 49 -8.52 16.15 -0.72
C ASP A 49 -7.85 14.94 -0.05
N VAL A 50 -8.33 13.71 -0.31
CA VAL A 50 -7.77 12.48 0.25
C VAL A 50 -6.69 11.96 -0.68
N GLN A 51 -5.48 11.81 -0.15
CA GLN A 51 -4.32 11.38 -0.95
C GLN A 51 -4.12 9.86 -0.90
N GLU A 52 -4.27 9.25 0.28
CA GLU A 52 -4.06 7.82 0.50
C GLU A 52 -4.95 7.33 1.65
N VAL A 53 -5.53 6.14 1.51
CA VAL A 53 -6.37 5.50 2.54
C VAL A 53 -5.68 4.23 3.03
N TYR A 54 -5.42 4.15 4.33
CA TYR A 54 -4.77 2.99 4.95
C TYR A 54 -5.75 2.28 5.87
N HIS A 55 -5.88 0.96 5.72
CA HIS A 55 -6.69 0.13 6.61
C HIS A 55 -5.98 -1.15 7.03
N ASN A 56 -6.43 -1.72 8.14
CA ASN A 56 -5.96 -3.01 8.63
C ASN A 56 -6.99 -4.13 8.44
N VAL A 57 -8.04 -3.87 7.68
CA VAL A 57 -9.06 -4.87 7.34
C VAL A 57 -8.49 -5.81 6.29
N ASP A 58 -8.64 -7.11 6.54
CA ASP A 58 -8.38 -8.16 5.58
C ASP A 58 -9.61 -8.27 4.67
N LEU A 59 -9.59 -7.49 3.59
CA LEU A 59 -10.54 -7.64 2.50
C LEU A 59 -10.06 -8.83 1.66
N PRO A 60 -10.97 -9.69 1.15
CA PRO A 60 -10.58 -10.62 0.11
C PRO A 60 -10.04 -9.77 -1.04
N ASP A 61 -8.75 -9.90 -1.33
CA ASP A 61 -8.11 -9.13 -2.37
C ASP A 61 -8.86 -9.33 -3.69
N ASP A 62 -9.12 -8.25 -4.42
CA ASP A 62 -9.36 -8.23 -5.87
C ASP A 62 -8.08 -8.69 -6.62
N GLU A 63 -7.52 -9.84 -6.22
CA GLU A 63 -6.45 -10.56 -6.91
C GLU A 63 -7.00 -11.46 -8.05
N GLU A 64 -8.27 -11.27 -8.44
CA GLU A 64 -8.88 -11.86 -9.63
C GLU A 64 -9.06 -10.83 -10.77
N GLU A 65 -8.01 -10.11 -11.18
CA GLU A 65 -7.83 -9.62 -12.57
C GLU A 65 -6.36 -9.69 -13.04
#